data_AF-A0A3A8EPL7-F1
#
_entry.id   AF-A0A3A8EPL7-F1
#
_cell.length_a   1.000
_cell.length_b   1.000
_cell.length_c   1.000
_cell.angle_alpha   90.00
_cell.angle_beta   90.00
_cell.angle_gamma   90.00
#
_symmetry.space_group_name_H-M   'P 1'
#
loop_
_entity.id
_entity.type
_entity.pdbx_description
1 polymer ?
#
loop_
_entity_poly.entity_id
_entity_poly.type
_entity_poly.pdbx_seq_one_letter_code
_entity_poly.pdbx_strand_id
1 'polypeptide(L)'
;MSSDQPLLLEIQKGESKTLEFKQQLPKGQQIAKTLIAFANGSGGKLIVGVTDDRQLVGIQDDIFELQDKITSMIYELCAPQLAAQIYIENIAGVELLVVEVARGSLFPYYLKSVGREQGTYIRLGASNRVASPEHIQQLELQRLNISFDALANYQYPLEKLDLTVLEAAFKAADKTLTLEKMLNLKLVIEEQGQRYASHGLLILLGQYEHVMTQCARFKGTNMSVFLDRKEYTGDFFSQIEQAEIFIKNHLSLRAEIRGLKRYDYLEIPENAIREALINAYVHRDYSNFGRNIKVAVYDDLVNIVSPGGLPNGLTEADLLQGRSEIRNRVLARVFRELGYIEHWGSGLQRIQQMCEAENLPTPEFVETGDFFDVKLYRPVIELEGGAIGGAIDHLSGAIEGLGGAIEASQLTERQQEILVLIQHNPKVSYRSLAEQLGINQSALQKHLNHLKDAGWLERVGGTRGYWAIKKEFGGEV
;
A
#
# COMPACT_ATOMS: atom_id res chain seq x y z
N MET A 1 -4.45 -15.91 29.91
CA MET A 1 -4.16 -17.35 29.76
C MET A 1 -4.13 -17.74 28.27
N SER A 2 -3.28 -17.14 27.44
CA SER A 2 -3.15 -17.57 26.02
C SER A 2 -1.71 -17.54 25.49
N SER A 3 -0.72 -17.53 26.37
CA SER A 3 0.70 -17.58 26.01
C SER A 3 1.19 -18.99 25.65
N ASP A 4 0.39 -20.03 25.92
CA ASP A 4 0.88 -21.41 25.96
C ASP A 4 0.61 -22.22 24.68
N GLN A 5 -0.05 -21.62 23.67
CA GLN A 5 -0.35 -22.29 22.38
C GLN A 5 -0.16 -21.32 21.20
N PRO A 6 1.08 -21.17 20.69
CA PRO A 6 1.39 -20.24 19.60
C PRO A 6 0.67 -20.59 18.29
N LEU A 7 0.50 -21.88 17.98
CA LEU A 7 -0.19 -22.30 16.76
C LEU A 7 -1.69 -21.94 16.78
N LEU A 8 -2.34 -21.96 17.95
CA LEU A 8 -3.74 -21.54 18.07
C LEU A 8 -3.92 -20.05 17.72
N LEU A 9 -2.97 -19.20 18.13
CA LEU A 9 -2.97 -17.79 17.76
C LEU A 9 -2.77 -17.58 16.25
N GLU A 10 -1.91 -18.40 15.62
CA GLU A 10 -1.74 -18.41 14.16
C GLU A 10 -3.04 -18.83 13.45
N ILE A 11 -3.70 -19.89 13.92
CA ILE A 11 -4.97 -20.38 13.35
C ILE A 11 -6.06 -19.30 13.41
N GLN A 12 -6.16 -18.56 14.52
CA GLN A 12 -7.15 -17.49 14.68
C GLN A 12 -6.97 -16.33 13.68
N LYS A 13 -5.73 -16.03 13.29
CA LYS A 13 -5.42 -14.99 12.29
C LYS A 13 -5.88 -15.36 10.88
N GLY A 14 -6.14 -16.65 10.61
CA GLY A 14 -6.63 -17.14 9.33
C GLY A 14 -5.51 -17.54 8.36
N GLU A 15 -5.91 -18.04 7.19
CA GLU A 15 -4.97 -18.40 6.13
C GLU A 15 -4.20 -17.18 5.62
N SER A 16 -2.95 -17.40 5.23
CA SER A 16 -2.05 -16.34 4.80
C SER A 16 -1.00 -16.88 3.82
N LYS A 17 -0.04 -16.03 3.43
CA LYS A 17 1.08 -16.46 2.58
C LYS A 17 2.02 -17.48 3.23
N THR A 18 1.91 -17.68 4.54
CA THR A 18 2.71 -18.67 5.30
C THR A 18 1.85 -19.72 5.99
N LEU A 19 0.53 -19.70 5.82
CA LEU A 19 -0.38 -20.60 6.53
C LEU A 19 -1.51 -21.07 5.61
N GLU A 20 -1.70 -22.38 5.54
CA GLU A 20 -2.80 -23.04 4.80
C GLU A 20 -3.50 -24.03 5.74
N PHE A 21 -4.83 -24.06 5.69
CA PHE A 21 -5.65 -25.02 6.41
C PHE A 21 -6.23 -26.08 5.48
N LYS A 22 -6.29 -27.29 5.99
CA LYS A 22 -7.03 -28.38 5.37
C LYS A 22 -7.76 -29.18 6.43
N GLN A 23 -9.03 -29.48 6.19
CA GLN A 23 -9.78 -30.34 7.10
C GLN A 23 -9.23 -31.78 7.08
N GLN A 24 -8.89 -32.28 5.89
CA GLN A 24 -8.32 -33.60 5.66
C GLN A 24 -7.22 -33.51 4.62
N LEU A 25 -6.34 -34.52 4.57
CA LEU A 25 -5.26 -34.57 3.60
C LEU A 25 -5.82 -34.62 2.17
N PRO A 26 -5.64 -33.57 1.33
CA PRO A 26 -6.23 -33.58 0.01
C PRO A 26 -5.53 -34.59 -0.91
N LYS A 27 -6.32 -35.23 -1.78
CA LYS A 27 -5.80 -36.23 -2.72
C LYS A 27 -5.02 -35.58 -3.86
N GLY A 28 -4.04 -36.31 -4.40
CA GLY A 28 -3.29 -35.92 -5.58
C GLY A 28 -2.24 -34.84 -5.31
N GLN A 29 -2.13 -33.88 -6.21
CA GLN A 29 -0.99 -32.94 -6.25
C GLN A 29 -1.21 -31.65 -5.45
N GLN A 30 -2.37 -31.44 -4.83
CA GLN A 30 -2.71 -30.17 -4.19
C GLN A 30 -1.75 -29.80 -3.05
N ILE A 31 -1.37 -30.77 -2.23
CA ILE A 31 -0.39 -30.57 -1.15
C ILE A 31 0.95 -30.16 -1.74
N ALA A 32 1.45 -30.92 -2.73
CA ALA A 32 2.71 -30.60 -3.37
C ALA A 32 2.73 -29.17 -3.93
N LYS A 33 1.63 -28.70 -4.54
CA LYS A 33 1.50 -27.31 -5.01
C LYS A 33 1.66 -26.30 -3.86
N THR A 34 0.99 -26.53 -2.72
CA THR A 34 1.12 -25.68 -1.53
C THR A 34 2.53 -25.70 -0.96
N LEU A 35 3.14 -26.89 -0.81
CA LEU A 35 4.50 -27.01 -0.27
C LEU A 35 5.54 -26.35 -1.19
N ILE A 36 5.40 -26.53 -2.51
CA ILE A 36 6.21 -25.83 -3.52
C ILE A 36 6.05 -24.31 -3.39
N ALA A 37 4.81 -23.83 -3.23
CA ALA A 37 4.53 -22.41 -3.06
C ALA A 37 5.16 -21.83 -1.78
N PHE A 38 5.12 -22.57 -0.67
CA PHE A 38 5.83 -22.20 0.56
C PHE A 38 7.35 -22.17 0.37
N ALA A 39 7.91 -23.22 -0.24
CA ALA A 39 9.35 -23.28 -0.49
C ALA A 39 9.84 -22.15 -1.41
N ASN A 40 9.06 -21.75 -2.41
CA ASN A 40 9.36 -20.61 -3.29
C ASN A 40 9.12 -19.24 -2.64
N GLY A 41 8.33 -19.18 -1.57
CA GLY A 41 7.94 -17.95 -0.89
C GLY A 41 8.71 -17.72 0.40
N SER A 42 7.98 -17.49 1.48
CA SER A 42 8.52 -17.17 2.82
C SER A 42 8.72 -18.41 3.70
N GLY A 43 8.55 -19.62 3.14
CA GLY A 43 8.21 -20.80 3.92
C GLY A 43 6.75 -20.76 4.40
N GLY A 44 6.35 -21.73 5.21
CA GLY A 44 5.02 -21.78 5.79
C GLY A 44 4.65 -23.12 6.40
N LYS A 45 3.45 -23.15 6.98
CA LYS A 45 2.86 -24.32 7.62
C LYS A 45 1.56 -24.69 6.90
N LEU A 46 1.44 -25.96 6.55
CA LEU A 46 0.16 -26.57 6.19
C LEU A 46 -0.36 -27.30 7.42
N ILE A 47 -1.53 -26.91 7.91
CA ILE A 47 -2.17 -27.54 9.08
C ILE A 47 -3.33 -28.40 8.58
N VAL A 48 -3.27 -29.69 8.90
CA VAL A 48 -4.35 -30.65 8.63
C VAL A 48 -5.15 -30.90 9.90
N GLY A 49 -6.48 -30.93 9.78
CA GLY A 49 -7.42 -31.04 10.90
C GLY A 49 -8.10 -29.71 11.27
N VAL A 50 -7.99 -28.69 10.41
CA VAL A 50 -8.62 -27.37 10.59
C VAL A 50 -9.53 -27.06 9.40
N THR A 51 -10.75 -26.63 9.67
CA THR A 51 -11.70 -26.19 8.65
C THR A 51 -11.40 -24.78 8.16
N ASP A 52 -11.95 -24.41 7.00
CA ASP A 52 -11.82 -23.05 6.46
C ASP A 52 -12.40 -21.99 7.42
N ASP A 53 -13.41 -22.37 8.23
CA ASP A 53 -14.00 -21.55 9.30
C ASP A 53 -13.13 -21.48 10.58
N ARG A 54 -11.91 -22.04 10.54
CA ARG A 54 -10.93 -22.10 11.63
C ARG A 54 -11.36 -22.97 12.81
N GLN A 55 -12.32 -23.88 12.62
CA GLN A 55 -12.67 -24.87 13.65
C GLN A 55 -11.69 -26.05 13.63
N LEU A 56 -11.25 -26.45 14.83
CA LEU A 56 -10.40 -27.61 15.05
C LEU A 56 -11.25 -28.88 14.99
N VAL A 57 -11.07 -29.68 13.95
CA VAL A 57 -11.75 -30.97 13.77
C VAL A 57 -10.84 -32.13 14.17
N GLY A 58 -9.53 -31.93 14.04
CA GLY A 58 -8.52 -32.95 14.30
C GLY A 58 -8.42 -33.97 13.19
N ILE A 59 -7.53 -34.93 13.39
CA ILE A 59 -7.25 -35.99 12.42
C ILE A 59 -7.82 -37.31 12.94
N GLN A 60 -8.51 -38.03 12.05
CA GLN A 60 -9.08 -39.34 12.35
C GLN A 60 -8.25 -40.50 11.79
N ASP A 61 -7.40 -40.21 10.79
CA ASP A 61 -6.54 -41.20 10.14
C ASP A 61 -5.30 -41.53 10.98
N ASP A 62 -4.66 -42.66 10.69
CA ASP A 62 -3.38 -43.02 11.30
C ASP A 62 -2.30 -41.98 10.95
N ILE A 63 -1.69 -41.43 11.99
CA ILE A 63 -0.74 -40.33 11.89
C ILE A 63 0.54 -40.75 11.18
N PHE A 64 1.05 -41.95 11.47
CA PHE A 64 2.29 -42.45 10.86
C PHE A 64 2.07 -42.69 9.36
N GLU A 65 0.92 -43.23 8.97
CA GLU A 65 0.58 -43.37 7.56
C GLU A 65 0.52 -42.02 6.84
N LEU A 66 -0.04 -40.98 7.48
CA LEU A 66 -0.10 -39.64 6.89
C LEU A 66 1.30 -39.04 6.72
N GLN A 67 2.18 -39.17 7.71
CA GLN A 67 3.56 -38.69 7.63
C GLN A 67 4.32 -39.35 6.47
N ASP A 68 4.21 -40.68 6.34
CA ASP A 68 4.85 -41.43 5.26
C ASP A 68 4.27 -41.04 3.90
N LYS A 69 2.94 -40.92 3.78
CA LYS A 69 2.26 -40.48 2.54
C LYS A 69 2.75 -39.10 2.10
N ILE A 70 2.88 -38.14 3.02
CA ILE A 70 3.35 -36.78 2.70
C ILE A 70 4.83 -36.80 2.30
N THR A 71 5.67 -37.56 3.01
CA THR A 71 7.09 -37.68 2.69
C THR A 71 7.31 -38.27 1.31
N SER A 72 6.61 -39.37 0.98
CA SER A 72 6.64 -39.97 -0.35
C SER A 72 6.13 -39.01 -1.41
N MET A 73 5.03 -38.29 -1.14
CA MET A 73 4.48 -37.30 -2.07
C MET A 73 5.48 -36.18 -2.38
N ILE A 74 6.18 -35.65 -1.36
CA ILE A 74 7.22 -34.63 -1.55
C ILE A 74 8.33 -35.18 -2.45
N TYR A 75 8.82 -36.39 -2.17
CA TYR A 75 9.88 -37.02 -2.95
C TYR A 75 9.48 -37.30 -4.39
N GLU A 76 8.27 -37.80 -4.63
CA GLU A 76 7.78 -38.17 -5.98
C GLU A 76 7.42 -36.95 -6.83
N LEU A 77 6.87 -35.90 -6.22
CA LEU A 77 6.25 -34.79 -6.95
C LEU A 77 7.09 -33.51 -7.01
N CYS A 78 7.96 -33.23 -6.03
CA CYS A 78 8.65 -31.94 -5.93
C CYS A 78 10.08 -32.00 -6.46
N ALA A 79 10.51 -30.98 -7.21
CA ALA A 79 11.89 -30.78 -7.64
C ALA A 79 12.29 -29.30 -7.53
N PRO A 80 13.51 -28.93 -7.09
CA PRO A 80 14.49 -29.76 -6.38
C PRO A 80 13.89 -30.44 -5.13
N GLN A 81 14.63 -31.35 -4.52
CA GLN A 81 14.14 -32.04 -3.33
C GLN A 81 13.79 -31.02 -2.24
N LEU A 82 12.53 -31.03 -1.81
CA LEU A 82 12.00 -30.17 -0.77
C LEU A 82 12.15 -30.87 0.58
N ALA A 83 12.56 -30.10 1.60
CA ALA A 83 12.62 -30.56 2.98
C ALA A 83 11.43 -29.97 3.75
N ALA A 84 10.70 -30.84 4.47
CA ALA A 84 9.60 -30.46 5.33
C ALA A 84 9.76 -31.12 6.69
N GLN A 85 9.42 -30.40 7.75
CA GLN A 85 9.28 -30.94 9.09
C GLN A 85 7.81 -31.30 9.30
N ILE A 86 7.55 -32.54 9.69
CA ILE A 86 6.19 -33.03 9.91
C ILE A 86 6.08 -33.42 11.38
N TYR A 87 5.18 -32.77 12.10
CA TYR A 87 4.94 -33.02 13.52
C TYR A 87 3.46 -32.89 13.87
N ILE A 88 3.12 -33.34 15.07
CA ILE A 88 1.76 -33.29 15.60
C ILE A 88 1.73 -32.22 16.68
N GLU A 89 0.69 -31.41 16.69
CA GLU A 89 0.42 -30.48 17.78
C GLU A 89 -0.95 -30.80 18.37
N ASN A 90 -1.01 -30.96 19.70
CA ASN A 90 -2.26 -31.17 20.42
C ASN A 90 -2.76 -29.83 20.97
N ILE A 91 -3.91 -29.38 20.47
CA ILE A 91 -4.54 -28.14 20.89
C ILE A 91 -5.89 -28.47 21.51
N ALA A 92 -6.01 -28.25 22.82
CA ALA A 92 -7.24 -28.50 23.59
C ALA A 92 -7.79 -29.94 23.44
N GLY A 93 -6.90 -30.93 23.34
CA GLY A 93 -7.27 -32.34 23.17
C GLY A 93 -7.51 -32.75 21.71
N VAL A 94 -7.37 -31.83 20.75
CA VAL A 94 -7.51 -32.09 19.31
C VAL A 94 -6.12 -32.20 18.69
N GLU A 95 -5.84 -33.32 18.03
CA GLU A 95 -4.56 -33.56 17.35
C GLU A 95 -4.57 -33.02 15.92
N LEU A 96 -3.60 -32.15 15.62
CA LEU A 96 -3.40 -31.53 14.31
C LEU A 96 -2.06 -31.97 13.73
N LEU A 97 -2.01 -32.24 12.43
CA LEU A 97 -0.75 -32.52 11.72
C LEU A 97 -0.26 -31.24 11.08
N VAL A 98 0.97 -30.88 11.40
CA VAL A 98 1.63 -29.69 10.88
C VAL A 98 2.73 -30.14 9.92
N VAL A 99 2.65 -29.68 8.68
CA VAL A 99 3.72 -29.81 7.69
C VAL A 99 4.35 -28.44 7.51
N GLU A 100 5.53 -28.26 8.09
CA GLU A 100 6.28 -27.03 8.06
C GLU A 100 7.37 -27.08 6.99
N VAL A 101 7.37 -26.10 6.09
CA VAL A 101 8.32 -25.98 4.99
C VAL A 101 9.09 -24.69 5.18
N ALA A 102 10.41 -24.80 5.32
CA ALA A 102 11.27 -23.64 5.30
C ALA A 102 11.34 -23.03 3.89
N ARG A 103 11.64 -21.73 3.81
CA ARG A 103 12.01 -21.09 2.56
C ARG A 103 13.16 -21.87 1.91
N GLY A 104 13.01 -22.19 0.64
CA GLY A 104 13.99 -22.94 -0.12
C GLY A 104 15.24 -22.13 -0.46
N SER A 105 16.26 -22.79 -1.00
CA SER A 105 17.51 -22.15 -1.45
C SER A 105 17.89 -22.49 -2.89
N LEU A 106 17.29 -23.54 -3.45
CA LEU A 106 17.63 -24.07 -4.78
C LEU A 106 16.68 -23.60 -5.89
N PHE A 107 15.96 -22.51 -5.65
CA PHE A 107 14.89 -21.97 -6.50
C PHE A 107 15.12 -22.12 -8.02
N PRO A 108 14.04 -22.26 -8.81
CA PRO A 108 12.65 -22.46 -8.38
C PRO A 108 12.39 -23.91 -7.96
N TYR A 109 11.51 -24.11 -6.98
CA TYR A 109 10.86 -25.39 -6.71
C TYR A 109 9.63 -25.53 -7.61
N TYR A 110 9.38 -26.73 -8.12
CA TYR A 110 8.35 -26.99 -9.09
C TYR A 110 7.87 -28.44 -9.04
N LEU A 111 6.72 -28.66 -9.65
CA LEU A 111 6.08 -29.95 -9.77
C LEU A 111 6.72 -30.75 -10.92
N LYS A 112 7.31 -31.91 -10.63
CA LYS A 112 8.04 -32.77 -11.57
C LYS A 112 7.21 -33.13 -12.81
N SER A 113 5.93 -33.44 -12.63
CA SER A 113 5.07 -33.97 -13.69
C SER A 113 4.81 -32.98 -14.84
N VAL A 114 4.95 -31.67 -14.60
CA VAL A 114 4.66 -30.61 -15.59
C VAL A 114 5.86 -29.71 -15.87
N GLY A 115 6.99 -29.93 -15.18
CA GLY A 115 8.23 -29.17 -15.36
C GLY A 115 8.22 -27.78 -14.72
N ARG A 116 9.26 -26.99 -14.98
CA ARG A 116 9.49 -25.68 -14.33
C ARG A 116 8.44 -24.63 -14.70
N GLU A 117 8.18 -24.47 -15.99
CA GLU A 117 7.29 -23.41 -16.51
C GLU A 117 5.87 -23.48 -15.95
N GLN A 118 5.27 -24.68 -15.92
CA GLN A 118 3.88 -24.87 -15.48
C GLN A 118 3.77 -25.46 -14.06
N GLY A 119 4.90 -25.88 -13.49
CA GLY A 119 4.96 -26.53 -12.19
C GLY A 119 5.49 -25.65 -11.09
N THR A 120 5.98 -24.45 -11.38
CA THR A 120 6.40 -23.49 -10.36
C THR A 120 5.18 -22.79 -9.79
N TYR A 121 4.93 -22.96 -8.50
CA TYR A 121 3.84 -22.30 -7.79
C TYR A 121 4.41 -21.27 -6.82
N ILE A 122 3.70 -20.15 -6.69
CA ILE A 122 3.95 -19.10 -5.70
C ILE A 122 2.67 -18.81 -4.94
N ARG A 123 2.80 -18.29 -3.72
CA ARG A 123 1.66 -17.97 -2.87
C ARG A 123 1.45 -16.47 -2.81
N LEU A 124 0.26 -16.02 -3.24
CA LEU A 124 -0.15 -14.62 -3.21
C LEU A 124 -1.38 -14.51 -2.30
N GLY A 125 -1.22 -13.84 -1.15
CA GLY A 125 -2.19 -13.92 -0.05
C GLY A 125 -2.36 -15.36 0.44
N ALA A 126 -3.60 -15.84 0.54
CA ALA A 126 -3.92 -17.23 0.87
C ALA A 126 -4.00 -18.17 -0.36
N SER A 127 -3.72 -17.68 -1.58
CA SER A 127 -3.94 -18.45 -2.81
C SER A 127 -2.65 -18.90 -3.49
N ASN A 128 -2.63 -20.15 -3.98
CA ASN A 128 -1.54 -20.65 -4.81
C ASN A 128 -1.80 -20.29 -6.29
N ARG A 129 -0.79 -19.72 -6.96
CA ARG A 129 -0.82 -19.36 -8.38
C ARG A 129 0.37 -19.97 -9.10
N VAL A 130 0.20 -20.28 -10.39
CA VAL A 130 1.34 -20.63 -11.25
C VAL A 130 2.18 -19.37 -11.45
N ALA A 131 3.49 -19.49 -11.27
CA ALA A 131 4.41 -18.38 -11.47
C ALA A 131 4.49 -17.99 -12.94
N SER A 132 4.57 -16.68 -13.22
CA SER A 132 4.85 -16.21 -14.59
C SER A 132 6.32 -16.45 -14.95
N PRO A 133 6.68 -16.44 -16.25
CA PRO A 133 8.08 -16.56 -16.67
C PRO A 133 9.01 -15.54 -16.00
N GLU A 134 8.54 -14.31 -15.79
CA GLU A 134 9.30 -13.24 -15.13
C GLU A 134 9.55 -13.56 -13.64
N HIS A 135 8.56 -14.13 -12.95
CA HIS A 135 8.72 -14.59 -11.57
C HIS A 135 9.67 -15.78 -11.47
N ILE A 136 9.60 -16.71 -12.43
CA ILE A 136 10.53 -17.87 -12.49
C ILE A 136 11.96 -17.36 -12.66
N GLN A 137 12.19 -16.43 -13.59
CA GLN A 137 13.50 -15.81 -13.79
C GLN A 137 13.97 -15.11 -12.50
N GLN A 138 13.09 -14.43 -11.78
CA GLN A 138 13.43 -13.78 -10.53
C GLN A 138 13.86 -14.79 -9.46
N LEU A 139 13.16 -15.92 -9.34
CA LEU A 139 13.54 -17.03 -8.45
C LEU A 139 14.93 -17.59 -8.79
N GLU A 140 15.25 -17.75 -10.07
CA GLU A 140 16.58 -18.18 -10.53
C GLU A 140 17.67 -17.17 -10.17
N LEU A 141 17.40 -15.87 -10.35
CA LEU A 141 18.32 -14.80 -9.96
C LEU A 141 18.54 -14.77 -8.45
N GLN A 142 17.49 -14.97 -7.64
CA GLN A 142 17.59 -15.07 -6.19
C GLN A 142 18.50 -16.22 -5.77
N ARG A 143 18.38 -17.39 -6.41
CA ARG A 143 19.28 -18.53 -6.16
C ARG A 143 20.74 -18.16 -6.42
N LEU A 144 21.02 -17.39 -7.47
CA LEU A 144 22.37 -16.92 -7.81
C LEU A 144 22.83 -15.73 -6.97
N ASN A 145 21.97 -15.21 -6.09
CA ASN A 145 22.21 -14.00 -5.32
C ASN A 145 22.51 -12.78 -6.21
N ILE A 146 21.84 -12.70 -7.37
CA ILE A 146 21.93 -11.61 -8.35
C ILE A 146 20.58 -10.88 -8.38
N SER A 147 20.61 -9.55 -8.52
CA SER A 147 19.40 -8.74 -8.73
C SER A 147 19.26 -8.38 -10.21
N PHE A 148 18.02 -8.20 -10.68
CA PHE A 148 17.75 -7.87 -12.09
C PHE A 148 18.52 -6.63 -12.55
N ASP A 149 18.55 -5.59 -11.72
CA ASP A 149 19.27 -4.33 -11.99
C ASP A 149 20.80 -4.49 -12.10
N ALA A 150 21.36 -5.64 -11.70
CA ALA A 150 22.79 -5.95 -11.81
C ALA A 150 23.13 -6.78 -13.07
N LEU A 151 22.15 -7.15 -13.89
CA LEU A 151 22.40 -7.86 -15.14
C LEU A 151 22.94 -6.92 -16.22
N ALA A 152 23.81 -7.43 -17.09
CA ALA A 152 24.26 -6.72 -18.28
C ALA A 152 23.15 -6.65 -19.32
N ASN A 153 22.98 -5.48 -19.90
CA ASN A 153 22.11 -5.28 -21.04
C ASN A 153 22.95 -5.15 -22.32
N TYR A 154 22.78 -6.10 -23.23
CA TYR A 154 23.52 -6.17 -24.49
C TYR A 154 22.88 -5.37 -25.64
N GLN A 155 21.68 -4.84 -25.44
CA GLN A 155 20.93 -4.12 -26.48
C GLN A 155 21.29 -2.64 -26.54
N TYR A 156 21.71 -2.05 -25.42
CA TYR A 156 22.03 -0.63 -25.31
C TYR A 156 23.55 -0.41 -25.24
N PRO A 157 24.20 0.12 -26.29
CA PRO A 157 25.62 0.42 -26.25
C PRO A 157 25.88 1.57 -25.27
N LEU A 158 26.85 1.36 -24.37
CA LEU A 158 27.17 2.28 -23.27
C LEU A 158 27.53 3.69 -23.78
N GLU A 159 28.18 3.78 -24.95
CA GLU A 159 28.65 5.03 -25.54
C GLU A 159 27.51 5.93 -26.04
N LYS A 160 26.31 5.37 -26.22
CA LYS A 160 25.12 6.15 -26.65
C LYS A 160 24.28 6.65 -25.48
N LEU A 161 24.61 6.26 -24.24
CA LEU A 161 23.85 6.67 -23.07
C LEU A 161 24.24 8.08 -22.66
N ASP A 162 23.23 8.93 -22.46
CA ASP A 162 23.41 10.25 -21.88
C ASP A 162 23.50 10.12 -20.35
N LEU A 163 24.68 10.42 -19.79
CA LEU A 163 24.97 10.33 -18.37
C LEU A 163 24.76 11.65 -17.62
N THR A 164 24.40 12.74 -18.32
CA THR A 164 24.38 14.10 -17.75
C THR A 164 23.55 14.23 -16.48
N VAL A 165 22.38 13.60 -16.43
CA VAL A 165 21.52 13.58 -15.24
C VAL A 165 22.22 12.91 -14.06
N LEU A 166 22.83 11.75 -14.28
CA LEU A 166 23.51 11.01 -13.22
C LEU A 166 24.76 11.77 -12.75
N GLU A 167 25.52 12.37 -13.67
CA GLU A 167 26.65 13.24 -13.36
C GLU A 167 26.21 14.45 -12.51
N ALA A 168 25.09 15.08 -12.86
CA ALA A 168 24.52 16.19 -12.09
C ALA A 168 24.11 15.75 -10.67
N ALA A 169 23.47 14.56 -10.54
CA ALA A 169 23.11 14.01 -9.25
C ALA A 169 24.33 13.73 -8.35
N PHE A 170 25.40 13.16 -8.92
CA PHE A 170 26.66 12.95 -8.19
C PHE A 170 27.30 14.28 -7.80
N LYS A 171 27.31 15.27 -8.69
CA LYS A 171 27.85 16.60 -8.42
C LYS A 171 27.08 17.32 -7.30
N ALA A 172 25.75 17.18 -7.27
CA ALA A 172 24.91 17.74 -6.21
C ALA A 172 25.23 17.11 -4.83
N ALA A 173 25.70 15.87 -4.81
CA ALA A 173 26.20 15.19 -3.61
C ALA A 173 27.69 15.45 -3.33
N ASP A 174 28.30 16.43 -4.00
CA ASP A 174 29.72 16.79 -3.92
C ASP A 174 30.66 15.62 -4.27
N LYS A 175 30.26 14.83 -5.28
CA LYS A 175 30.96 13.63 -5.77
C LYS A 175 31.13 13.68 -7.28
N THR A 176 32.12 12.92 -7.77
CA THR A 176 32.37 12.77 -9.20
C THR A 176 32.03 11.36 -9.66
N LEU A 177 31.28 11.25 -10.75
CA LEU A 177 30.99 9.98 -11.40
C LEU A 177 32.15 9.59 -12.34
N THR A 178 33.09 8.77 -11.85
CA THR A 178 34.15 8.20 -12.67
C THR A 178 33.76 6.81 -13.19
N LEU A 179 34.42 6.33 -14.24
CA LEU A 179 34.23 4.96 -14.73
C LEU A 179 34.49 3.91 -13.63
N GLU A 180 35.54 4.11 -12.81
CA GLU A 180 35.84 3.23 -11.67
C GLU A 180 34.67 3.20 -10.68
N LYS A 181 34.07 4.36 -10.40
CA LYS A 181 32.87 4.46 -9.56
C LYS A 181 31.69 3.71 -10.18
N MET A 182 31.47 3.85 -11.49
CA MET A 182 30.40 3.13 -12.21
C MET A 182 30.58 1.60 -12.13
N LEU A 183 31.82 1.10 -12.26
CA LEU A 183 32.14 -0.32 -12.11
C LEU A 183 31.92 -0.83 -10.67
N ASN A 184 32.31 -0.03 -9.67
CA ASN A 184 32.13 -0.36 -8.25
C ASN A 184 30.63 -0.38 -7.86
N LEU A 185 29.86 0.57 -8.38
CA LEU A 185 28.41 0.63 -8.20
C LEU A 185 27.66 -0.42 -9.03
N LYS A 186 28.33 -1.09 -9.97
CA LYS A 186 27.75 -2.04 -10.95
C LYS A 186 26.78 -1.38 -11.93
N LEU A 187 26.97 -0.09 -12.19
CA LEU A 187 26.31 0.62 -13.28
C LEU A 187 26.82 0.16 -14.64
N VAL A 188 28.13 -0.12 -14.71
CA VAL A 188 28.82 -0.70 -15.87
C VAL A 188 29.34 -2.08 -15.49
N ILE A 189 29.23 -3.03 -16.42
CA ILE A 189 29.67 -4.42 -16.26
C ILE A 189 30.70 -4.70 -17.34
N GLU A 190 31.83 -5.29 -16.96
CA GLU A 190 32.90 -5.65 -17.88
C GLU A 190 32.93 -7.17 -18.08
N GLU A 191 32.73 -7.61 -19.31
CA GLU A 191 32.72 -9.02 -19.71
C GLU A 191 33.61 -9.19 -20.94
N GLN A 192 34.57 -10.12 -20.88
CA GLN A 192 35.49 -10.42 -22.00
C GLN A 192 36.20 -9.17 -22.58
N GLY A 193 36.50 -8.17 -21.74
CA GLY A 193 37.15 -6.92 -22.14
C GLY A 193 36.22 -5.91 -22.83
N GLN A 194 34.92 -6.19 -22.90
CA GLN A 194 33.89 -5.27 -23.37
C GLN A 194 33.06 -4.74 -22.20
N ARG A 195 32.51 -3.54 -22.34
CA ARG A 195 31.73 -2.87 -21.29
C ARG A 195 30.27 -2.74 -21.71
N TYR A 196 29.40 -3.10 -20.79
CA TYR A 196 27.96 -3.08 -20.98
C TYR A 196 27.30 -2.25 -19.89
N ALA A 197 26.20 -1.58 -20.25
CA ALA A 197 25.34 -0.96 -19.26
C ALA A 197 24.61 -2.05 -18.46
N SER A 198 24.49 -1.86 -17.16
CA SER A 198 23.57 -2.67 -16.36
C SER A 198 22.13 -2.25 -16.61
N HIS A 199 21.18 -3.15 -16.34
CA HIS A 199 19.76 -2.78 -16.25
C HIS A 199 19.54 -1.62 -15.25
N GLY A 200 20.26 -1.59 -14.13
CA GLY A 200 20.18 -0.51 -13.14
C GLY A 200 20.56 0.86 -13.69
N LEU A 201 21.61 0.94 -14.53
CA LEU A 201 21.98 2.19 -15.21
C LEU A 201 20.88 2.65 -16.17
N LEU A 202 20.35 1.74 -16.98
CA LEU A 202 19.28 2.05 -17.93
C LEU A 202 17.99 2.51 -17.22
N ILE A 203 17.66 1.89 -16.09
CA ILE A 203 16.56 2.28 -15.22
C ILE A 203 16.76 3.72 -14.71
N LEU A 204 17.92 4.04 -14.14
CA LEU A 204 18.21 5.38 -13.60
C LEU A 204 18.10 6.47 -14.66
N LEU A 205 18.55 6.18 -15.88
CA LEU A 205 18.53 7.10 -17.03
C LEU A 205 17.18 7.12 -17.76
N GLY A 206 16.16 6.41 -17.27
CA GLY A 206 14.83 6.43 -17.86
C GLY A 206 14.72 5.82 -19.26
N GLN A 207 15.62 4.88 -19.61
CA GLN A 207 15.64 4.26 -20.95
C GLN A 207 14.51 3.24 -21.18
N TYR A 208 13.84 2.84 -20.11
CA TYR A 208 12.68 1.95 -20.16
C TYR A 208 11.38 2.75 -20.22
N GLU A 209 10.74 2.79 -21.39
CA GLU A 209 9.48 3.53 -21.63
C GLU A 209 8.34 3.14 -20.67
N HIS A 210 8.36 1.91 -20.16
CA HIS A 210 7.34 1.36 -19.28
C HIS A 210 7.64 1.57 -17.79
N VAL A 211 8.66 2.34 -17.45
CA VAL A 211 8.99 2.71 -16.06
C VAL A 211 8.58 4.17 -15.84
N MET A 212 7.30 4.33 -15.52
CA MET A 212 6.68 5.63 -15.27
C MET A 212 6.01 5.69 -13.89
N THR A 213 5.77 6.91 -13.43
CA THR A 213 5.09 7.20 -12.18
C THR A 213 3.77 7.91 -12.45
N GLN A 214 2.67 7.31 -12.02
CA GLN A 214 1.33 7.83 -12.20
C GLN A 214 0.83 8.46 -10.91
N CYS A 215 0.57 9.75 -10.96
CA CYS A 215 0.06 10.52 -9.84
C CYS A 215 -1.41 10.90 -10.08
N ALA A 216 -2.27 10.74 -9.08
CA ALA A 216 -3.67 11.12 -9.17
C ALA A 216 -4.19 11.67 -7.84
N ARG A 217 -5.02 12.72 -7.91
CA ARG A 217 -5.78 13.26 -6.79
C ARG A 217 -7.24 12.86 -6.94
N PHE A 218 -7.81 12.23 -5.91
CA PHE A 218 -9.19 11.75 -5.89
C PHE A 218 -10.00 12.44 -4.81
N LYS A 219 -11.22 12.90 -5.12
CA LYS A 219 -12.12 13.44 -4.09
C LYS A 219 -12.70 12.31 -3.23
N GLY A 220 -12.75 12.51 -1.92
CA GLY A 220 -13.19 11.48 -0.97
C GLY A 220 -12.13 10.40 -0.73
N THR A 221 -12.59 9.21 -0.35
CA THR A 221 -11.76 8.06 0.08
C THR A 221 -11.72 6.93 -0.96
N ASN A 222 -12.20 7.19 -2.17
CA ASN A 222 -12.29 6.21 -3.24
C ASN A 222 -11.92 6.81 -4.60
N MET A 223 -11.80 5.94 -5.60
CA MET A 223 -11.35 6.32 -6.94
C MET A 223 -12.47 6.87 -7.86
N SER A 224 -13.56 7.40 -7.30
CA SER A 224 -14.75 7.79 -8.09
C SER A 224 -14.59 9.09 -8.87
N VAL A 225 -13.96 10.11 -8.26
CA VAL A 225 -13.85 11.46 -8.84
C VAL A 225 -12.40 11.90 -8.88
N PHE A 226 -11.84 12.04 -10.07
CA PHE A 226 -10.49 12.58 -10.27
C PHE A 226 -10.51 14.11 -10.26
N LEU A 227 -9.60 14.72 -9.51
CA LEU A 227 -9.39 16.18 -9.45
C LEU A 227 -8.14 16.62 -10.23
N ASP A 228 -7.08 15.82 -10.20
CA ASP A 228 -5.85 16.04 -10.97
C ASP A 228 -5.20 14.69 -11.31
N ARG A 229 -4.45 14.63 -12.41
CA ARG A 229 -3.67 13.47 -12.83
C ARG A 229 -2.41 13.92 -13.56
N LYS A 230 -1.27 13.34 -13.19
CA LYS A 230 0.01 13.54 -13.87
C LYS A 230 0.73 12.23 -14.09
N GLU A 231 1.51 12.18 -15.16
CA GLU A 231 2.32 11.04 -15.54
C GLU A 231 3.75 11.51 -15.75
N TYR A 232 4.68 10.89 -15.03
CA TYR A 232 6.08 11.25 -15.05
C TYR A 232 6.90 10.12 -15.64
N THR A 233 7.71 10.46 -16.64
CA THR A 233 8.59 9.57 -17.40
C THR A 233 10.00 10.17 -17.45
N GLY A 234 10.99 9.40 -17.87
CA GLY A 234 12.38 9.85 -17.95
C GLY A 234 13.19 9.37 -16.75
N ASP A 235 14.22 10.10 -16.38
CA ASP A 235 15.15 9.67 -15.33
C ASP A 235 14.49 9.61 -13.95
N PHE A 236 15.08 8.79 -13.07
CA PHE A 236 14.50 8.50 -11.76
C PHE A 236 14.50 9.70 -10.81
N PHE A 237 15.53 10.54 -10.89
CA PHE A 237 15.66 11.67 -9.98
C PHE A 237 14.57 12.70 -10.27
N SER A 238 14.35 13.01 -11.55
CA SER A 238 13.26 13.86 -12.00
C SER A 238 11.89 13.29 -11.66
N GLN A 239 11.65 11.98 -11.88
CA GLN A 239 10.37 11.36 -11.54
C GLN A 239 10.06 11.45 -10.03
N ILE A 240 11.04 11.19 -9.16
CA ILE A 240 10.89 11.28 -7.71
C ILE A 240 10.57 12.71 -7.28
N GLU A 241 11.35 13.69 -7.76
CA GLU A 241 11.14 15.11 -7.43
C GLU A 241 9.75 15.58 -7.89
N GLN A 242 9.34 15.21 -9.10
CA GLN A 242 8.04 15.57 -9.65
C GLN A 242 6.88 14.93 -8.86
N ALA A 243 7.02 13.66 -8.45
CA ALA A 243 6.04 12.99 -7.61
C ALA A 243 5.95 13.62 -6.21
N GLU A 244 7.09 13.98 -5.61
CA GLU A 244 7.12 14.69 -4.33
C GLU A 244 6.42 16.05 -4.42
N ILE A 245 6.74 16.85 -5.45
CA ILE A 245 6.08 18.13 -5.72
C ILE A 245 4.57 17.93 -5.94
N PHE A 246 4.17 16.88 -6.67
CA PHE A 246 2.75 16.57 -6.86
C PHE A 246 2.03 16.33 -5.54
N ILE A 247 2.59 15.50 -4.65
CA ILE A 247 2.00 15.22 -3.34
C ILE A 247 1.91 16.54 -2.55
N LYS A 248 3.01 17.28 -2.43
CA LYS A 248 3.07 18.53 -1.66
C LYS A 248 2.04 19.58 -2.12
N ASN A 249 1.80 19.68 -3.43
CA ASN A 249 0.79 20.61 -3.99
C ASN A 249 -0.66 20.21 -3.69
N HIS A 250 -0.90 18.96 -3.32
CA HIS A 250 -2.24 18.43 -3.00
C HIS A 250 -2.45 18.18 -1.50
N LEU A 251 -1.43 18.47 -0.69
CA LEU A 251 -1.53 18.46 0.76
C LEU A 251 -1.90 19.85 1.29
N SER A 252 -2.62 19.86 2.40
CA SER A 252 -2.98 21.08 3.12
C SER A 252 -1.81 21.54 4.00
N LEU A 253 -1.70 22.86 4.14
CA LEU A 253 -0.79 23.48 5.12
C LEU A 253 -1.49 23.59 6.48
N ARG A 254 -0.83 23.09 7.52
CA ARG A 254 -1.13 23.34 8.93
C ARG A 254 -0.31 24.55 9.40
N ALA A 255 -0.97 25.53 9.99
CA ALA A 255 -0.30 26.65 10.64
C ALA A 255 -0.13 26.39 12.14
N GLU A 256 1.07 26.60 12.67
CA GLU A 256 1.36 26.58 14.10
C GLU A 256 1.99 27.93 14.52
N ILE A 257 1.50 28.53 15.61
CA ILE A 257 2.06 29.77 16.16
C ILE A 257 2.91 29.42 17.37
N ARG A 258 4.24 29.61 17.24
CA ARG A 258 5.19 29.44 18.35
C ARG A 258 5.73 30.81 18.77
N GLY A 259 5.26 31.31 19.92
CA GLY A 259 5.56 32.66 20.39
C GLY A 259 5.00 33.72 19.45
N LEU A 260 5.86 34.57 18.88
CA LEU A 260 5.48 35.64 17.93
C LEU A 260 5.59 35.22 16.46
N LYS A 261 5.98 33.98 16.16
CA LYS A 261 6.21 33.51 14.78
C LYS A 261 5.22 32.43 14.41
N ARG A 262 4.62 32.58 13.22
CA ARG A 262 3.83 31.54 12.55
C ARG A 262 4.77 30.67 11.72
N TYR A 263 4.57 29.37 11.80
CA TYR A 263 5.23 28.35 11.01
C TYR A 263 4.16 27.57 10.26
N ASP A 264 4.30 27.43 8.94
CA ASP A 264 3.41 26.60 8.13
C ASP A 264 4.12 25.27 7.83
N TYR A 265 3.46 24.17 8.18
CA TYR A 265 3.92 22.79 7.98
C TYR A 265 2.94 22.05 7.07
N LEU A 266 3.40 21.07 6.32
CA LEU A 266 2.48 20.19 5.60
C LEU A 266 1.79 19.22 6.56
N GLU A 267 0.57 18.80 6.22
CA GLU A 267 -0.22 17.89 7.05
C GLU A 267 0.40 16.48 7.18
N ILE A 268 1.32 16.11 6.29
CA ILE A 268 2.16 14.91 6.37
C ILE A 268 3.63 15.36 6.32
N PRO A 269 4.52 14.83 7.18
CA PRO A 269 5.93 15.19 7.18
C PRO A 269 6.59 14.97 5.81
N GLU A 270 7.28 15.99 5.30
CA GLU A 270 8.00 15.92 4.01
C GLU A 270 8.98 14.74 3.98
N ASN A 271 9.71 14.53 5.06
CA ASN A 271 10.67 13.43 5.17
C ASN A 271 10.00 12.04 5.09
N ALA A 272 8.76 11.90 5.59
CA ALA A 272 8.01 10.64 5.49
C ALA A 272 7.58 10.37 4.04
N ILE A 273 7.14 11.41 3.32
CA ILE A 273 6.79 11.33 1.90
C ILE A 273 8.02 10.96 1.07
N ARG A 274 9.14 11.67 1.28
CA ARG A 274 10.41 11.40 0.62
C ARG A 274 10.87 9.96 0.83
N GLU A 275 10.87 9.49 2.08
CA GLU A 275 11.29 8.12 2.41
C GLU A 275 10.38 7.07 1.75
N ALA A 276 9.06 7.29 1.77
CA ALA A 276 8.10 6.39 1.14
C ALA A 276 8.26 6.33 -0.38
N LEU A 277 8.44 7.49 -1.04
CA LEU A 277 8.73 7.56 -2.47
C LEU A 277 10.03 6.84 -2.80
N ILE A 278 11.15 7.17 -2.14
CA ILE A 278 12.44 6.53 -2.42
C ILE A 278 12.36 5.02 -2.27
N ASN A 279 11.69 4.53 -1.21
CA ASN A 279 11.49 3.10 -1.02
C ASN A 279 10.67 2.46 -2.15
N ALA A 280 9.64 3.14 -2.66
CA ALA A 280 8.88 2.66 -3.81
C ALA A 280 9.77 2.50 -5.05
N TYR A 281 10.65 3.46 -5.38
CA TYR A 281 11.54 3.32 -6.54
C TYR A 281 12.65 2.29 -6.32
N VAL A 282 13.27 2.25 -5.14
CA VAL A 282 14.40 1.34 -4.87
C VAL A 282 13.95 -0.11 -4.75
N HIS A 283 12.75 -0.37 -4.23
CA HIS A 283 12.24 -1.74 -4.00
C HIS A 283 11.21 -2.22 -5.04
N ARG A 284 10.85 -1.41 -6.04
CA ARG A 284 10.00 -1.82 -7.17
C ARG A 284 10.56 -3.01 -7.94
N ASP A 285 9.67 -3.87 -8.43
CA ASP A 285 10.02 -4.96 -9.32
C ASP A 285 10.24 -4.53 -10.78
N TYR A 286 11.50 -4.40 -11.19
CA TYR A 286 11.88 -4.00 -12.56
C TYR A 286 11.93 -5.13 -13.59
N SER A 287 11.81 -6.39 -13.19
CA SER A 287 11.62 -7.48 -14.15
C SER A 287 10.19 -7.52 -14.72
N ASN A 288 9.23 -6.89 -14.03
CA ASN A 288 7.83 -6.84 -14.43
C ASN A 288 7.55 -5.60 -15.30
N PHE A 289 7.64 -5.82 -16.61
CA PHE A 289 7.41 -4.79 -17.63
C PHE A 289 5.95 -4.30 -17.62
N GLY A 290 5.73 -2.99 -17.78
CA GLY A 290 4.39 -2.41 -17.96
C GLY A 290 3.59 -2.10 -16.68
N ARG A 291 4.21 -2.18 -15.49
CA ARG A 291 3.55 -1.81 -14.21
C ARG A 291 4.11 -0.52 -13.64
N ASN A 292 3.27 0.42 -13.26
CA ASN A 292 3.73 1.75 -12.85
C ASN A 292 3.72 1.90 -11.34
N ILE A 293 4.62 2.73 -10.81
CA ILE A 293 4.46 3.26 -9.45
C ILE A 293 3.23 4.17 -9.48
N LYS A 294 2.33 4.01 -8.52
CA LYS A 294 1.12 4.83 -8.43
C LYS A 294 1.14 5.63 -7.14
N VAL A 295 0.92 6.92 -7.25
CA VAL A 295 0.78 7.84 -6.13
C VAL A 295 -0.65 8.37 -6.17
N ALA A 296 -1.46 7.99 -5.19
CA ALA A 296 -2.84 8.42 -5.08
C ALA A 296 -3.02 9.28 -3.84
N VAL A 297 -3.50 10.51 -4.02
CA VAL A 297 -3.84 11.42 -2.93
C VAL A 297 -5.36 11.42 -2.77
N TYR A 298 -5.84 11.02 -1.60
CA TYR A 298 -7.24 11.03 -1.21
C TYR A 298 -7.49 12.14 -0.17
N ASP A 299 -8.75 12.35 0.21
CA ASP A 299 -9.09 13.32 1.27
C ASP A 299 -8.58 12.86 2.65
N ASP A 300 -8.40 11.55 2.86
CA ASP A 300 -8.03 10.92 4.12
C ASP A 300 -6.60 10.34 4.15
N LEU A 301 -5.98 10.07 3.00
CA LEU A 301 -4.63 9.48 2.95
C LEU A 301 -3.87 9.77 1.65
N VAL A 302 -2.56 9.59 1.68
CA VAL A 302 -1.71 9.41 0.51
C VAL A 302 -1.31 7.95 0.42
N ASN A 303 -1.62 7.29 -0.69
CA ASN A 303 -1.21 5.91 -0.97
C ASN A 303 -0.12 5.88 -2.05
N ILE A 304 1.03 5.31 -1.73
CA ILE A 304 2.12 5.06 -2.68
C ILE A 304 2.19 3.55 -2.92
N VAL A 305 1.87 3.13 -4.14
CA VAL A 305 1.80 1.74 -4.55
C VAL A 305 2.99 1.42 -5.45
N SER A 306 3.83 0.49 -5.01
CA SER A 306 4.98 -0.02 -5.76
C SER A 306 4.66 -1.40 -6.34
N PRO A 307 4.94 -1.65 -7.63
CA PRO A 307 4.87 -3.00 -8.21
C PRO A 307 5.87 -3.95 -7.54
N GLY A 308 5.42 -5.18 -7.29
CA GLY A 308 6.17 -6.23 -6.63
C GLY A 308 5.80 -6.37 -5.15
N GLY A 309 5.58 -7.60 -4.71
CA GLY A 309 5.41 -7.93 -3.29
C GLY A 309 6.70 -7.80 -2.46
N LEU A 310 6.70 -8.38 -1.27
CA LEU A 310 7.85 -8.37 -0.37
C LEU A 310 8.98 -9.27 -0.88
N PRO A 311 10.22 -8.76 -1.00
CA PRO A 311 11.33 -9.53 -1.55
C PRO A 311 11.77 -10.61 -0.58
N ASN A 312 12.42 -11.64 -1.12
CA ASN A 312 13.16 -12.66 -0.37
C ASN A 312 12.37 -13.38 0.74
N GLY A 313 11.04 -13.44 0.62
CA GLY A 313 10.21 -14.13 1.60
C GLY A 313 10.05 -13.37 2.90
N LEU A 314 10.24 -12.04 2.89
CA LEU A 314 9.88 -11.20 4.02
C LEU A 314 8.37 -11.20 4.22
N THR A 315 7.95 -11.22 5.48
CA THR A 315 6.57 -10.95 5.88
C THR A 315 6.38 -9.50 6.32
N GLU A 316 5.13 -9.05 6.40
CA GLU A 316 4.83 -7.72 6.96
C GLU A 316 5.28 -7.62 8.42
N ALA A 317 5.19 -8.71 9.17
CA ALA A 317 5.71 -8.79 10.54
C ALA A 317 7.23 -8.63 10.60
N ASP A 318 7.97 -9.23 9.65
CA ASP A 318 9.43 -9.05 9.54
C ASP A 318 9.79 -7.59 9.28
N LEU A 319 9.07 -6.93 8.36
CA LEU A 319 9.29 -5.51 8.05
C LEU A 319 9.11 -4.61 9.28
N LEU A 320 8.03 -4.82 10.04
CA LEU A 320 7.76 -4.04 11.25
C LEU A 320 8.83 -4.25 12.33
N GLN A 321 9.49 -5.41 12.35
CA GLN A 321 10.64 -5.69 13.21
C GLN A 321 11.96 -5.07 12.71
N GLY A 322 11.93 -4.31 11.61
CA GLY A 322 13.10 -3.65 11.04
C GLY A 322 13.95 -4.55 10.15
N ARG A 323 13.46 -5.73 9.75
CA ARG A 323 14.14 -6.53 8.73
C ARG A 323 13.92 -5.89 7.36
N SER A 324 14.98 -5.77 6.58
CA SER A 324 14.93 -5.16 5.25
C SER A 324 15.78 -5.96 4.28
N GLU A 325 15.25 -6.18 3.08
CA GLU A 325 15.92 -6.88 2.00
C GLU A 325 15.91 -6.01 0.74
N ILE A 326 17.07 -5.89 0.10
CA ILE A 326 17.26 -5.03 -1.07
C ILE A 326 16.96 -5.84 -2.32
N ARG A 327 15.88 -5.47 -3.02
CA ARG A 327 15.50 -6.05 -4.32
C ARG A 327 16.45 -5.61 -5.43
N ASN A 328 16.70 -4.30 -5.54
CA ASN A 328 17.55 -3.71 -6.59
C ASN A 328 18.87 -3.20 -5.98
N ARG A 329 19.93 -3.99 -6.12
CA ARG A 329 21.20 -3.75 -5.41
C ARG A 329 22.02 -2.64 -6.03
N VAL A 330 21.96 -2.47 -7.35
CA VAL A 330 22.63 -1.37 -8.08
C VAL A 330 21.95 -0.06 -7.73
N LEU A 331 20.62 -0.01 -7.80
CA LEU A 331 19.85 1.18 -7.43
C LEU A 331 20.11 1.57 -5.97
N ALA A 332 20.03 0.61 -5.03
CA ALA A 332 20.30 0.89 -3.62
C ALA A 332 21.74 1.39 -3.37
N ARG A 333 22.74 0.87 -4.10
CA ARG A 333 24.13 1.37 -4.00
C ARG A 333 24.24 2.82 -4.45
N VAL A 334 23.60 3.17 -5.57
CA VAL A 334 23.61 4.55 -6.10
C VAL A 334 22.89 5.49 -5.15
N PHE A 335 21.68 5.16 -4.71
CA PHE A 335 20.90 6.00 -3.80
C PHE A 335 21.63 6.21 -2.47
N ARG A 336 22.33 5.18 -1.98
CA ARG A 336 23.17 5.30 -0.78
C ARG A 336 24.39 6.16 -1.01
N GLU A 337 25.07 5.98 -2.14
CA GLU A 337 26.20 6.82 -2.52
C GLU A 337 25.78 8.29 -2.63
N LEU A 338 24.56 8.58 -3.05
CA LEU A 338 24.02 9.94 -3.14
C LEU A 338 23.38 10.45 -1.83
N GLY A 339 23.36 9.65 -0.76
CA GLY A 339 22.78 10.05 0.53
C GLY A 339 21.25 10.05 0.58
N TYR A 340 20.58 9.36 -0.35
CA TYR A 340 19.13 9.20 -0.36
C TYR A 340 18.64 8.14 0.64
N ILE A 341 19.42 7.08 0.87
CA ILE A 341 19.05 5.96 1.76
C ILE A 341 20.18 5.55 2.70
N GLU A 342 19.81 4.94 3.84
CA GLU A 342 20.73 4.42 4.86
C GLU A 342 21.00 2.90 4.73
N HIS A 343 21.89 2.37 5.59
CA HIS A 343 22.32 0.98 5.60
C HIS A 343 21.44 0.01 6.42
N TRP A 344 20.63 0.51 7.36
CA TRP A 344 20.12 -0.30 8.48
C TRP A 344 18.66 -0.75 8.35
N GLY A 345 17.99 -0.51 7.22
CA GLY A 345 16.59 -0.91 7.05
C GLY A 345 15.61 -0.15 7.95
N SER A 346 16.03 0.98 8.52
CA SER A 346 15.27 1.83 9.45
C SER A 346 14.19 2.67 8.77
N GLY A 347 14.09 2.65 7.44
CA GLY A 347 13.26 3.57 6.67
C GLY A 347 11.79 3.59 7.08
N LEU A 348 11.16 2.42 7.15
CA LEU A 348 9.75 2.31 7.54
C LEU A 348 9.50 2.72 8.99
N GLN A 349 10.42 2.37 9.90
CA GLN A 349 10.35 2.79 11.30
C GLN A 349 10.50 4.31 11.45
N ARG A 350 11.35 4.95 10.63
CA ARG A 350 11.47 6.41 10.59
C ARG A 350 10.18 7.08 10.12
N ILE A 351 9.53 6.53 9.10
CA ILE A 351 8.21 7.02 8.65
C ILE A 351 7.22 6.96 9.82
N GLN A 352 7.14 5.82 10.54
CA GLN A 352 6.28 5.67 11.73
C GLN A 352 6.61 6.72 12.80
N GLN A 353 7.87 6.84 13.18
CA GLN A 353 8.32 7.81 14.19
C GLN A 353 8.01 9.26 13.80
N MET A 354 8.16 9.62 12.52
CA MET A 354 7.83 10.96 12.01
C MET A 354 6.33 11.24 12.06
N CYS A 355 5.49 10.25 11.72
CA CYS A 355 4.04 10.38 11.84
C CYS A 355 3.60 10.48 13.32
N GLU A 356 4.14 9.62 14.18
CA GLU A 356 3.85 9.61 15.62
C GLU A 356 4.26 10.93 16.30
N ALA A 357 5.42 11.48 15.95
CA ALA A 357 5.90 12.76 16.50
C ALA A 357 4.95 13.93 16.19
N GLU A 358 4.21 13.86 15.08
CA GLU A 358 3.22 14.86 14.66
C GLU A 358 1.78 14.50 15.08
N ASN A 359 1.60 13.43 15.86
CA ASN A 359 0.30 12.87 16.27
C ASN A 359 -0.59 12.46 15.08
N LEU A 360 0.02 12.02 13.99
CA LEU A 360 -0.72 11.45 12.85
C LEU A 360 -1.03 9.97 13.10
N PRO A 361 -2.09 9.43 12.48
CA PRO A 361 -2.35 8.00 12.53
C PRO A 361 -1.15 7.21 11.99
N THR A 362 -0.86 6.08 12.61
CA THR A 362 0.27 5.21 12.23
C THR A 362 0.14 4.83 10.75
N PRO A 363 1.20 4.99 9.94
CA PRO A 363 1.17 4.61 8.53
C PRO A 363 0.98 3.10 8.37
N GLU A 364 0.30 2.71 7.31
CA GLU A 364 0.05 1.31 6.98
C GLU A 364 1.00 0.84 5.87
N PHE A 365 1.59 -0.34 6.04
CA PHE A 365 2.46 -0.98 5.06
C PHE A 365 1.89 -2.36 4.72
N VAL A 366 1.38 -2.53 3.50
CA VAL A 366 0.57 -3.71 3.16
C VAL A 366 1.01 -4.31 1.84
N GLU A 367 1.14 -5.63 1.80
CA GLU A 367 1.30 -6.39 0.57
C GLU A 367 -0.07 -6.77 0.00
N THR A 368 -0.48 -6.13 -1.09
CA THR A 368 -1.77 -6.42 -1.76
C THR A 368 -1.53 -7.18 -3.05
N GLY A 369 -1.56 -8.51 -2.99
CA GLY A 369 -1.29 -9.37 -4.14
C GLY A 369 0.19 -9.33 -4.52
N ASP A 370 0.51 -8.69 -5.64
CA ASP A 370 1.89 -8.49 -6.13
C ASP A 370 2.25 -6.99 -6.18
N PHE A 371 1.75 -6.24 -5.20
CA PHE A 371 2.01 -4.83 -4.98
C PHE A 371 2.28 -4.60 -3.50
N PHE A 372 3.03 -3.53 -3.23
CA PHE A 372 3.28 -3.06 -1.88
C PHE A 372 2.79 -1.62 -1.75
N ASP A 373 1.89 -1.40 -0.79
CA ASP A 373 1.22 -0.13 -0.51
C ASP A 373 1.83 0.51 0.74
N VAL A 374 2.18 1.79 0.63
CA VAL A 374 2.51 2.66 1.77
C VAL A 374 1.42 3.70 1.90
N LYS A 375 0.60 3.58 2.95
CA LYS A 375 -0.50 4.51 3.22
C LYS A 375 -0.12 5.46 4.35
N LEU A 376 -0.04 6.74 4.02
CA LEU A 376 0.20 7.84 4.95
C LEU A 376 -1.13 8.54 5.21
N TYR A 377 -1.68 8.40 6.41
CA TYR A 377 -2.96 9.00 6.76
C TYR A 377 -2.83 10.50 7.00
N ARG A 378 -3.83 11.24 6.50
CA ARG A 378 -3.97 12.68 6.71
C ARG A 378 -4.71 12.92 8.03
N PRO A 379 -4.42 14.02 8.73
CA PRO A 379 -5.13 14.36 9.95
C PRO A 379 -6.60 14.67 9.63
N VAL A 380 -7.52 14.17 10.46
CA VAL A 380 -8.91 14.62 10.43
C VAL A 380 -8.92 16.04 10.99
N ILE A 381 -9.19 17.02 10.13
CA ILE A 381 -9.42 18.40 10.59
C ILE A 381 -10.82 18.42 11.18
N GLU A 382 -10.94 18.14 12.48
CA GLU A 382 -12.11 18.58 13.24
C GLU A 382 -12.08 20.11 13.24
N LEU A 383 -12.96 20.72 12.45
CA LEU A 383 -13.28 22.12 12.60
C LEU A 383 -13.95 22.30 13.97
N GLU A 384 -13.14 22.44 15.03
CA GLU A 384 -13.62 23.10 16.23
C GLU A 384 -14.18 24.46 15.77
N GLY A 385 -15.49 24.65 15.96
CA GLY A 385 -16.21 25.86 15.60
C GLY A 385 -15.72 27.06 16.39
N GLY A 386 -14.52 27.54 16.06
CA GLY A 386 -13.85 28.69 16.65
C GLY A 386 -13.90 29.86 15.67
N ALA A 387 -14.65 30.89 16.05
CA ALA A 387 -14.89 32.10 15.31
C ALA A 387 -13.63 32.77 14.72
N ILE A 388 -13.34 32.54 13.42
CA ILE A 388 -12.58 33.48 12.57
C ILE A 388 -13.24 33.51 11.19
N GLY A 389 -14.49 33.97 11.14
CA GLY A 389 -15.21 34.29 9.90
C GLY A 389 -14.84 35.69 9.39
N GLY A 390 -13.56 35.93 9.10
CA GLY A 390 -13.10 37.28 8.75
C GLY A 390 -11.78 37.30 7.97
N ALA A 391 -11.66 36.52 6.89
CA ALA A 391 -10.60 36.72 5.88
C ALA A 391 -10.84 36.03 4.52
N ILE A 392 -12.04 35.47 4.25
CA ILE A 392 -12.37 34.81 2.97
C ILE A 392 -13.53 35.53 2.27
N ASP A 393 -13.58 36.86 2.36
CA ASP A 393 -14.61 37.67 1.69
C ASP A 393 -14.08 38.39 0.43
N HIS A 394 -12.83 38.13 0.03
CA HIS A 394 -12.19 38.78 -1.11
C HIS A 394 -11.87 37.88 -2.31
N LEU A 395 -12.26 36.59 -2.30
CA LEU A 395 -12.13 35.71 -3.48
C LEU A 395 -13.45 35.08 -3.96
N SER A 396 -14.57 35.36 -3.31
CA SER A 396 -15.90 34.87 -3.70
C SER A 396 -16.56 35.68 -4.84
N GLY A 397 -15.98 36.82 -5.23
CA GLY A 397 -16.54 37.72 -6.23
C GLY A 397 -16.32 37.34 -7.71
N ALA A 398 -15.78 36.15 -8.02
CA ALA A 398 -15.43 35.77 -9.39
C ALA A 398 -16.15 34.51 -9.94
N ILE A 399 -17.19 34.01 -9.24
CA ILE A 399 -18.02 32.88 -9.73
C ILE A 399 -19.51 33.22 -9.59
N GLU A 400 -19.91 34.42 -10.02
CA GLU A 400 -21.30 34.71 -10.38
C GLU A 400 -21.42 34.67 -11.90
N GLY A 401 -21.70 33.48 -12.42
CA GLY A 401 -21.88 33.33 -13.86
C GLY A 401 -21.73 31.90 -14.33
N LEU A 402 -22.54 30.99 -13.79
CA LEU A 402 -22.98 29.77 -14.46
C LEU A 402 -24.08 29.14 -13.58
N GLY A 403 -25.32 29.58 -13.85
CA GLY A 403 -26.50 28.89 -13.36
C GLY A 403 -26.51 27.47 -13.92
N GLY A 404 -26.33 26.50 -13.04
CA GLY A 404 -26.53 25.09 -13.30
C GLY A 404 -27.28 24.52 -12.11
N ALA A 405 -28.51 24.07 -12.34
CA ALA A 405 -29.33 23.42 -11.34
C ALA A 405 -28.58 22.21 -10.77
N ILE A 406 -28.27 22.25 -9.47
CA ILE A 406 -27.80 21.08 -8.73
C ILE A 406 -29.06 20.27 -8.40
N GLU A 407 -29.18 19.11 -9.02
CA GLU A 407 -30.27 18.17 -8.78
C GLU A 407 -30.33 17.76 -7.30
N ALA A 408 -31.57 17.63 -6.84
CA ALA A 408 -31.93 17.32 -5.47
C ALA A 408 -31.63 15.87 -5.12
N SER A 409 -30.47 15.58 -4.50
CA SER A 409 -30.29 14.36 -3.71
C SER A 409 -28.98 14.38 -2.90
N GLN A 410 -28.99 15.10 -1.78
CA GLN A 410 -28.50 14.64 -0.47
C GLN A 410 -28.58 15.81 0.52
N LEU A 411 -29.45 15.70 1.52
CA LEU A 411 -29.48 16.63 2.64
C LEU A 411 -28.21 16.44 3.46
N THR A 412 -27.56 17.52 3.89
CA THR A 412 -26.47 17.41 4.87
C THR A 412 -27.03 16.90 6.21
N GLU A 413 -26.22 16.25 7.04
CA GLU A 413 -26.64 15.81 8.39
C GLU A 413 -27.31 16.95 9.17
N ARG A 414 -26.75 18.16 9.06
CA ARG A 414 -27.29 19.36 9.70
C ARG A 414 -28.67 19.77 9.19
N GLN A 415 -28.94 19.59 7.90
CA GLN A 415 -30.24 19.85 7.31
C GLN A 415 -31.27 18.79 7.73
N GLN A 416 -30.85 17.53 7.90
CA GLN A 416 -31.68 16.46 8.43
C GLN A 416 -32.06 16.74 9.89
N GLU A 417 -31.10 17.14 10.74
CA GLU A 417 -31.37 17.54 12.13
C GLU A 417 -32.39 18.68 12.23
N ILE A 418 -32.27 19.71 11.37
CA ILE A 418 -33.24 20.81 11.31
C ILE A 418 -34.64 20.28 10.98
N LEU A 419 -34.76 19.35 10.03
CA LEU A 419 -36.04 18.76 9.65
C LEU A 419 -36.61 17.89 10.79
N VAL A 420 -35.78 17.13 11.50
CA VAL A 420 -36.19 16.36 12.69
C VAL A 420 -36.72 17.28 13.79
N LEU A 421 -36.02 18.38 14.10
CA LEU A 421 -36.47 19.34 15.11
C LEU A 421 -37.79 20.02 14.72
N ILE A 422 -37.96 20.34 13.44
CA ILE A 422 -39.22 20.91 12.92
C ILE A 422 -40.35 19.88 12.93
N GLN A 423 -40.06 18.60 12.66
CA GLN A 423 -41.04 17.51 12.74
C GLN A 423 -41.57 17.33 14.17
N HIS A 424 -40.67 17.41 15.17
CA HIS A 424 -41.04 17.32 16.59
C HIS A 424 -41.81 18.55 17.09
N ASN A 425 -41.46 19.75 16.63
CA ASN A 425 -42.17 20.98 16.99
C ASN A 425 -42.30 21.94 15.80
N PRO A 426 -43.37 21.84 15.00
CA PRO A 426 -43.59 22.69 13.84
C PRO A 426 -43.68 24.19 14.14
N LYS A 427 -43.97 24.56 15.40
CA LYS A 427 -44.10 25.95 15.87
C LYS A 427 -42.82 26.48 16.52
N VAL A 428 -41.72 25.73 16.46
CA VAL A 428 -40.45 26.13 17.07
C VAL A 428 -40.01 27.52 16.58
N SER A 429 -39.62 28.36 17.53
CA SER A 429 -39.15 29.69 17.22
C SER A 429 -37.76 29.62 16.59
N TYR A 430 -37.45 30.62 15.76
CA TYR A 430 -36.14 30.74 15.12
C TYR A 430 -34.98 30.73 16.13
N ARG A 431 -35.18 31.41 17.25
CA ARG A 431 -34.21 31.50 18.35
C ARG A 431 -34.02 30.15 19.04
N SER A 432 -35.10 29.41 19.30
CA SER A 432 -35.06 28.10 19.93
C SER A 432 -34.38 27.05 19.04
N LEU A 433 -34.59 27.09 17.72
CA LEU A 433 -33.88 26.22 16.77
C LEU A 433 -32.38 26.48 16.79
N ALA A 434 -31.97 27.75 16.78
CA ALA A 434 -30.56 28.14 16.81
C ALA A 434 -29.88 27.69 18.11
N GLU A 435 -30.57 27.83 19.25
CA GLU A 435 -30.10 27.38 20.57
C GLU A 435 -29.99 25.84 20.65
N GLN A 436 -30.98 25.09 20.17
CA GLN A 436 -30.95 23.61 20.17
C GLN A 436 -29.87 23.02 19.27
N LEU A 437 -29.57 23.69 18.15
CA LEU A 437 -28.52 23.27 17.23
C LEU A 437 -27.14 23.80 17.63
N GLY A 438 -27.03 24.75 18.56
CA GLY A 438 -25.75 25.39 18.90
C GLY A 438 -25.13 26.20 17.76
N ILE A 439 -25.95 26.79 16.88
CA ILE A 439 -25.48 27.62 15.75
C ILE A 439 -25.98 29.05 15.87
N ASN A 440 -25.25 29.98 15.24
CA ASN A 440 -25.71 31.37 15.19
C ASN A 440 -26.96 31.53 14.31
N GLN A 441 -27.73 32.57 14.59
CA GLN A 441 -28.98 32.86 13.86
C GLN A 441 -28.74 33.07 12.36
N SER A 442 -27.62 33.62 11.92
CA SER A 442 -27.35 33.84 10.49
C SER A 442 -27.11 32.53 9.72
N ALA A 443 -26.44 31.55 10.35
CA ALA A 443 -26.17 30.23 9.79
C ALA A 443 -27.45 29.40 9.66
N LEU A 444 -28.31 29.44 10.69
CA LEU A 444 -29.64 28.83 10.63
C LEU A 444 -30.46 29.38 9.45
N GLN A 445 -30.31 30.67 9.11
CA GLN A 445 -31.10 31.32 8.06
C GLN A 445 -30.72 30.76 6.71
N LYS A 446 -29.41 30.57 6.49
CA LYS A 446 -28.86 29.99 5.27
C LYS A 446 -29.38 28.57 5.07
N HIS A 447 -29.37 27.73 6.10
CA HIS A 447 -29.91 26.37 6.01
C HIS A 447 -31.41 26.35 5.76
N LEU A 448 -32.19 27.20 6.43
CA LEU A 448 -33.65 27.29 6.21
C LEU A 448 -33.99 27.83 4.82
N ASN A 449 -33.23 28.79 4.29
CA ASN A 449 -33.42 29.28 2.93
C ASN A 449 -33.09 28.19 1.91
N HIS A 450 -31.96 27.49 2.07
CA HIS A 450 -31.61 26.38 1.19
C HIS A 450 -32.67 25.26 1.20
N LEU A 451 -33.23 24.93 2.37
CA LEU A 451 -34.31 23.95 2.48
C LEU A 451 -35.64 24.42 1.87
N LYS A 452 -35.92 25.74 1.89
CA LYS A 452 -37.06 26.32 1.17
C LYS A 452 -36.84 26.28 -0.34
N ASP A 453 -35.67 26.72 -0.80
CA ASP A 453 -35.31 26.79 -2.21
C ASP A 453 -35.29 25.39 -2.84
N ALA A 454 -34.82 24.38 -2.09
CA ALA A 454 -34.86 22.98 -2.47
C ALA A 454 -36.24 22.30 -2.27
N GLY A 455 -37.26 23.04 -1.82
CA GLY A 455 -38.65 22.60 -1.68
C GLY A 455 -38.91 21.58 -0.57
N TRP A 456 -38.04 21.52 0.45
CA TRP A 456 -38.20 20.64 1.62
C TRP A 456 -39.06 21.27 2.71
N LEU A 457 -39.01 22.60 2.86
CA LEU A 457 -39.71 23.34 3.91
C LEU A 457 -40.52 24.52 3.36
N GLU A 458 -41.69 24.76 3.94
CA GLU A 458 -42.49 25.96 3.71
C GLU A 458 -42.90 26.59 5.05
N ARG A 459 -42.91 27.94 5.12
CA ARG A 459 -43.46 28.65 6.29
C ARG A 459 -44.93 28.98 6.03
N VAL A 460 -45.83 28.40 6.81
CA VAL A 460 -47.28 28.62 6.68
C VAL A 460 -47.75 29.60 7.75
N GLY A 461 -48.27 30.76 7.32
CA GLY A 461 -48.75 31.85 8.17
C GLY A 461 -47.73 32.97 8.42
N GLY A 462 -48.19 34.07 9.03
CA GLY A 462 -47.38 35.26 9.30
C GLY A 462 -46.39 35.11 10.47
N THR A 463 -46.18 36.17 11.26
CA THR A 463 -45.20 36.21 12.37
C THR A 463 -45.41 35.14 13.46
N ARG A 464 -46.60 34.52 13.54
CA ARG A 464 -46.90 33.37 14.42
C ARG A 464 -47.22 32.07 13.66
N GLY A 465 -46.79 31.98 12.41
CA GLY A 465 -46.95 30.79 11.56
C GLY A 465 -46.08 29.61 11.99
N TYR A 466 -46.27 28.45 11.37
CA TYR A 466 -45.54 27.21 11.63
C TYR A 466 -44.79 26.74 10.37
N TRP A 467 -43.84 25.83 10.55
CA TRP A 467 -43.08 25.20 9.47
C TRP A 467 -43.79 23.92 9.00
N ALA A 468 -43.96 23.77 7.69
CA ALA A 468 -44.50 22.57 7.07
C ALA A 468 -43.42 21.88 6.23
N ILE A 469 -43.20 20.58 6.46
CA ILE A 469 -42.29 19.76 5.68
C ILE A 469 -43.05 19.20 4.47
N LYS A 470 -42.48 19.32 3.27
CA LYS A 470 -43.15 19.01 1.99
C LYS A 470 -42.73 17.70 1.34
N LYS A 471 -41.65 17.08 1.82
CA LYS A 471 -41.06 15.85 1.28
C LYS A 471 -40.80 14.87 2.42
N GLU A 472 -41.05 13.59 2.18
CA GLU A 472 -40.71 12.55 3.15
C GLU A 472 -39.19 12.39 3.26
N PHE A 473 -38.68 12.30 4.50
CA PHE A 473 -37.28 12.01 4.79
C PHE A 473 -37.22 10.95 5.89
N GLY A 474 -36.32 9.97 5.74
CA GLY A 474 -36.23 8.78 6.60
C GLY A 474 -35.50 9.00 7.92
N GLY A 475 -35.86 10.04 8.67
CA GLY A 475 -35.42 10.17 10.06
C GLY A 475 -36.37 9.37 10.96
N GLU A 476 -35.92 8.22 11.47
CA GLU A 476 -36.64 7.53 12.56
C GLU A 476 -36.67 8.40 13.83
N VAL A 477 -37.73 8.22 14.62
CA VAL A 477 -38.03 8.93 15.88
C VAL A 477 -37.04 8.56 16.98
#